data_AF-A0A534HQU6-F1
#
_entry.id   AF-A0A534HQU6-F1
#
_cell.length_a   1.000
_cell.length_b   1.000
_cell.length_c   1.000
_cell.angle_alpha   90.00
_cell.angle_beta   90.00
_cell.angle_gamma   90.00
#
_symmetry.space_group_name_H-M   'P 1'
#
loop_
_entity.id
_entity.type
_entity.pdbx_description
1 polymer ?
#
loop_
_entity_poly.entity_id
_entity_poly.type
_entity_poly.pdbx_seq_one_letter_code
_entity_poly.pdbx_strand_id
1 'polypeptide(L)'
;MLIGTGCSSLGLGQRTPTPSPVIKTASAGSTVLGEYLLLLQKLVQGTPSEQAEIVAKAQRDYDVAPTPSRELKLALILGTPGHPVANLARAQGLLRELMANPEMLLPAERALTFLELSLIDDHLTLEAENRRLQNDAVRADQQRMANANHRLQAELDENARLRRELEEARAKLDAIANIERSLNERKPGSTGR
;
A
#
# COMPACT_ATOMS: atom_id res chain seq x y z
N MET A 1 -50.96 -76.08 -10.38
CA MET A 1 -50.64 -75.85 -8.95
C MET A 1 -49.14 -75.77 -8.84
N LEU A 2 -48.56 -74.57 -8.91
CA LEU A 2 -48.31 -73.60 -7.83
C LEU A 2 -47.08 -73.95 -6.95
N ILE A 3 -45.98 -73.25 -7.28
CA ILE A 3 -44.94 -72.59 -6.47
C ILE A 3 -43.88 -73.43 -5.74
N GLY A 4 -42.62 -73.10 -6.05
CA GLY A 4 -41.43 -73.33 -5.22
C GLY A 4 -40.26 -72.45 -5.70
N THR A 5 -40.27 -71.18 -5.29
CA THR A 5 -39.24 -70.15 -5.55
C THR A 5 -38.03 -70.33 -4.62
N GLY A 6 -36.81 -70.12 -5.15
CA GLY A 6 -35.57 -69.92 -4.38
C GLY A 6 -34.37 -69.77 -5.34
N CYS A 7 -33.91 -68.55 -5.64
CA CYS A 7 -32.84 -67.76 -4.97
C CYS A 7 -31.49 -68.49 -4.90
N SER A 8 -30.32 -67.92 -5.18
CA SER A 8 -29.87 -66.64 -5.76
C SER A 8 -28.34 -66.77 -5.95
N SER A 9 -27.83 -66.05 -6.96
CA SER A 9 -26.48 -65.46 -7.05
C SER A 9 -25.24 -66.30 -6.76
N LEU A 10 -24.55 -66.66 -7.85
CA LEU A 10 -23.11 -66.94 -7.89
C LEU A 10 -22.33 -65.81 -7.21
N GLY A 11 -21.61 -66.17 -6.14
CA GLY A 11 -20.64 -65.31 -5.49
C GLY A 11 -19.44 -65.03 -6.40
N LEU A 12 -19.47 -63.88 -7.06
CA LEU A 12 -18.25 -63.22 -7.52
C LEU A 12 -17.58 -62.60 -6.29
N GLY A 13 -16.42 -63.14 -5.92
CA GLY A 13 -15.59 -62.61 -4.85
C GLY A 13 -15.24 -61.14 -5.12
N GLN A 14 -15.92 -60.24 -4.42
CA GLN A 14 -15.46 -58.86 -4.26
C GLN A 14 -14.19 -58.91 -3.42
N ARG A 15 -13.05 -58.71 -4.09
CA ARG A 15 -11.81 -58.32 -3.44
C ARG A 15 -12.03 -56.92 -2.88
N THR A 16 -12.26 -56.82 -1.58
CA THR A 16 -12.33 -55.53 -0.89
C THR A 16 -11.01 -54.79 -1.10
N PRO A 17 -11.02 -53.56 -1.66
CA PRO A 17 -9.82 -52.75 -1.68
C PRO A 17 -9.47 -52.41 -0.23
N THR A 18 -8.26 -52.77 0.18
CA THR A 18 -7.69 -52.29 1.45
C THR A 18 -7.67 -50.76 1.42
N PRO A 19 -8.15 -50.07 2.47
CA PRO A 19 -8.11 -48.62 2.51
C PRO A 19 -6.66 -48.14 2.53
N SER A 20 -6.26 -47.41 1.49
CA SER A 20 -4.98 -46.71 1.43
C SER A 20 -4.85 -45.73 2.61
N PRO A 21 -3.64 -45.54 3.18
CA PRO A 21 -3.43 -44.73 4.38
C PRO A 21 -3.45 -43.23 4.07
N VAL A 22 -4.63 -42.68 3.74
CA VAL A 22 -4.82 -41.24 3.46
C VAL A 22 -4.72 -40.39 4.75
N ILE A 23 -4.93 -41.00 5.92
CA ILE A 23 -5.03 -40.28 7.20
C ILE A 23 -3.65 -39.86 7.77
N LYS A 24 -2.55 -40.54 7.40
CA LYS A 24 -1.22 -40.26 7.98
C LYS A 24 -0.54 -39.01 7.39
N THR A 25 -0.80 -38.68 6.12
CA THR A 25 -0.20 -37.51 5.47
C THR A 25 -0.87 -36.21 5.89
N ALA A 26 -2.17 -36.23 6.13
CA ALA A 26 -2.93 -35.08 6.64
C ALA A 26 -2.48 -34.67 8.06
N SER A 27 -2.18 -35.64 8.94
CA SER A 27 -1.72 -35.32 10.30
C SER A 27 -0.32 -34.69 10.31
N ALA A 28 0.60 -35.21 9.48
CA ALA A 28 1.97 -34.68 9.40
C ALA A 28 2.00 -33.25 8.84
N GLY A 29 1.19 -32.95 7.81
CA GLY A 29 1.06 -31.59 7.28
C GLY A 29 0.47 -30.60 8.29
N SER A 30 -0.49 -31.04 9.11
CA SER A 30 -1.08 -30.22 10.18
C SER A 30 -0.06 -29.87 11.27
N THR A 31 0.79 -30.83 11.68
CA THR A 31 1.86 -30.58 12.66
C THR A 31 2.85 -29.53 12.15
N VAL A 32 3.33 -29.68 10.91
CA VAL A 32 4.28 -28.74 10.29
C VAL A 32 3.68 -27.34 10.16
N LEU A 33 2.42 -27.24 9.72
CA LEU A 33 1.73 -25.94 9.67
C LEU A 33 1.60 -25.31 11.06
N GLY A 34 1.28 -26.12 12.07
CA GLY A 34 1.25 -25.69 13.46
C GLY A 34 2.59 -25.13 13.94
N GLU A 35 3.71 -25.72 13.55
CA GLU A 35 5.04 -25.21 13.89
C GLU A 35 5.30 -23.82 13.29
N TYR A 36 4.90 -23.58 12.04
CA TYR A 36 5.01 -22.25 11.41
C TYR A 36 4.13 -21.22 12.12
N LEU A 37 2.88 -21.56 12.43
CA LEU A 37 1.98 -20.64 13.13
C LEU A 37 2.45 -20.34 14.56
N LEU A 38 2.97 -21.34 15.29
CA LEU A 38 3.55 -21.13 16.62
C LEU A 38 4.79 -20.24 16.57
N LEU A 39 5.61 -20.38 15.52
CA LEU A 39 6.75 -19.50 15.30
C LEU A 39 6.29 -18.05 15.08
N LEU A 40 5.30 -17.83 14.21
CA LEU A 40 4.76 -16.51 13.93
C LEU A 40 4.07 -15.91 15.18
N GLN A 41 3.36 -16.71 15.95
CA GLN A 41 2.79 -16.29 17.22
C GLN A 41 3.88 -15.79 18.18
N LYS A 42 4.97 -16.56 18.34
CA LYS A 42 6.11 -16.17 19.18
C LYS A 42 6.82 -14.92 18.66
N LEU A 43 6.94 -14.78 17.34
CA LEU A 43 7.49 -13.58 16.72
C LEU A 43 6.63 -12.34 17.02
N VAL A 44 5.30 -12.46 16.94
CA VAL A 44 4.42 -11.30 17.16
C VAL A 44 4.26 -10.95 18.65
N GLN A 45 4.26 -11.97 19.53
CA GLN A 45 3.96 -11.79 20.96
C GLN A 45 5.19 -11.73 21.86
N GLY A 46 6.36 -12.14 21.37
CA GLY A 46 7.60 -12.16 22.13
C GLY A 46 8.14 -10.76 22.45
N THR A 47 9.05 -10.69 23.41
CA THR A 47 9.82 -9.47 23.69
C THR A 47 10.73 -9.11 22.51
N PRO A 48 11.15 -7.83 22.35
CA PRO A 48 12.03 -7.43 21.25
C PRO A 48 13.34 -8.25 21.15
N SER A 49 13.87 -8.72 22.28
CA SER A 49 15.05 -9.59 22.31
C SER A 49 14.74 -10.99 21.76
N GLU A 50 13.63 -11.60 22.18
CA GLU A 50 13.19 -12.91 21.65
C GLU A 50 12.87 -12.83 20.15
N GLN A 51 12.23 -11.74 19.71
CA GLN A 51 11.96 -11.48 18.30
C GLN A 51 13.26 -11.42 17.48
N ALA A 52 14.26 -10.67 17.96
CA ALA A 52 15.56 -10.58 17.30
C ALA A 52 16.27 -11.93 17.25
N GLU A 53 16.20 -12.74 18.30
CA GLU A 53 16.77 -14.09 18.33
C GLU A 53 16.08 -15.02 17.32
N ILE A 54 14.75 -15.00 17.23
CA ILE A 54 13.97 -15.78 16.26
C ILE A 54 14.41 -15.43 14.83
N VAL A 55 14.47 -14.14 14.51
CA VAL A 55 14.90 -13.63 13.20
C VAL A 55 16.34 -14.05 12.91
N ALA A 56 17.26 -13.77 13.82
CA ALA A 56 18.68 -14.07 13.63
C ALA A 56 18.95 -15.57 13.50
N LYS A 57 18.17 -16.40 14.21
CA LYS A 57 18.24 -17.86 14.07
C LYS A 57 17.74 -18.30 12.70
N ALA A 58 16.58 -17.83 12.25
CA ALA A 58 16.02 -18.20 10.95
C ALA A 58 16.95 -17.78 9.79
N GLN A 59 17.52 -16.59 9.86
CA GLN A 59 18.48 -16.11 8.87
C GLN A 59 19.74 -16.99 8.85
N ARG A 60 20.35 -17.26 10.01
CA ARG A 60 21.52 -18.14 10.10
C ARG A 60 21.23 -19.56 9.59
N ASP A 61 20.09 -20.13 9.96
CA ASP A 61 19.72 -21.48 9.52
C ASP A 61 19.61 -21.55 7.98
N TYR A 62 19.01 -20.52 7.35
CA TYR A 62 18.94 -20.38 5.91
C TYR A 62 20.33 -20.21 5.26
N ASP A 63 21.17 -19.33 5.81
CA ASP A 63 22.51 -19.06 5.28
C ASP A 63 23.44 -20.28 5.36
N VAL A 64 23.28 -21.09 6.41
CA VAL A 64 24.06 -22.33 6.60
C VAL A 64 23.60 -23.44 5.65
N ALA A 65 22.29 -23.61 5.47
CA ALA A 65 21.77 -24.50 4.42
C ALA A 65 20.37 -24.06 3.99
N PRO A 66 20.19 -23.61 2.73
CA PRO A 66 18.91 -23.11 2.23
C PRO A 66 18.01 -24.28 1.80
N THR A 67 17.44 -24.99 2.77
CA THR A 67 16.43 -26.01 2.47
C THR A 67 15.05 -25.35 2.26
N PRO A 68 14.13 -25.96 1.49
CA PRO A 68 12.80 -25.37 1.22
C PRO A 68 12.04 -24.96 2.49
N SER A 69 12.06 -25.77 3.55
CA SER A 69 11.41 -25.43 4.82
C SER A 69 12.11 -24.28 5.58
N ARG A 70 13.43 -24.12 5.45
CA ARG A 70 14.17 -23.00 6.08
C ARG A 70 13.94 -21.71 5.32
N GLU A 71 13.88 -21.79 4.00
CA GLU A 71 13.50 -20.69 3.13
C GLU A 71 12.06 -20.23 3.40
N LEU A 72 11.10 -21.16 3.46
CA LEU A 72 9.71 -20.85 3.81
C LEU A 72 9.62 -20.19 5.19
N LYS A 73 10.34 -20.73 6.18
CA LYS A 73 10.41 -20.15 7.52
C LYS A 73 10.89 -18.70 7.51
N LEU A 74 11.99 -18.44 6.80
CA LEU A 74 12.54 -17.09 6.68
C LEU A 74 11.57 -16.16 5.93
N ALA A 75 10.96 -16.65 4.86
CA ALA A 75 9.99 -15.90 4.07
C ALA A 75 8.77 -15.48 4.90
N LEU A 76 8.20 -16.38 5.72
CA LEU A 76 7.07 -16.07 6.61
C LEU A 76 7.43 -15.02 7.68
N ILE A 77 8.64 -15.10 8.24
CA ILE A 77 9.13 -14.09 9.20
C ILE A 77 9.24 -12.71 8.53
N LEU A 78 9.83 -12.65 7.34
CA LEU A 78 9.98 -11.40 6.57
C LEU A 78 8.65 -10.89 6.01
N GLY A 79 7.69 -11.79 5.78
CA GLY A 79 6.33 -11.49 5.33
C GLY A 79 5.41 -10.95 6.44
N THR A 80 5.83 -11.02 7.70
CA THR A 80 4.97 -10.66 8.85
C THR A 80 4.61 -9.16 8.81
N PRO A 81 3.33 -8.80 8.60
CA PRO A 81 2.93 -7.40 8.44
C PRO A 81 3.15 -6.57 9.71
N GLY A 82 3.63 -5.34 9.54
CA GLY A 82 3.82 -4.40 10.65
C GLY A 82 4.97 -4.72 11.62
N HIS A 83 5.70 -5.82 11.40
CA HIS A 83 6.87 -6.17 12.21
C HIS A 83 8.12 -5.38 11.75
N PRO A 84 9.02 -4.94 12.66
CA PRO A 84 10.22 -4.17 12.26
C PRO A 84 11.17 -4.90 11.30
N VAL A 85 11.16 -6.24 11.32
CA VAL A 85 11.95 -7.08 10.40
C VAL A 85 11.33 -7.25 9.02
N ALA A 86 10.08 -6.79 8.84
CA ALA A 86 9.32 -7.08 7.64
C ALA A 86 10.04 -6.55 6.40
N ASN A 87 10.17 -7.42 5.41
CA ASN A 87 10.68 -7.08 4.09
C ASN A 87 9.89 -7.89 3.07
N LEU A 88 8.72 -7.35 2.70
CA LEU A 88 7.76 -8.01 1.84
C LEU A 88 8.34 -8.32 0.46
N ALA A 89 9.21 -7.46 -0.08
CA ALA A 89 9.87 -7.70 -1.37
C ALA A 89 10.83 -8.90 -1.32
N ARG A 90 11.59 -9.03 -0.23
CA ARG A 90 12.48 -10.19 -0.03
C ARG A 90 11.67 -11.46 0.22
N ALA A 91 10.63 -11.38 1.04
CA ALA A 91 9.72 -12.51 1.28
C ALA A 91 9.08 -13.00 -0.02
N GLN A 92 8.57 -12.08 -0.85
CA GLN A 92 8.02 -12.39 -2.18
C GLN A 92 9.03 -13.13 -3.07
N GLY A 93 10.29 -12.69 -3.09
CA GLY A 93 11.36 -13.35 -3.84
C GLY A 93 11.55 -14.81 -3.43
N LEU A 94 11.72 -15.05 -2.13
CA LEU A 94 11.88 -16.40 -1.57
C LEU A 94 10.64 -17.28 -1.84
N LEU A 95 9.43 -16.77 -1.66
CA LEU A 95 8.21 -17.53 -1.94
C LEU A 95 8.06 -17.87 -3.44
N ARG A 96 8.51 -16.99 -4.34
CA ARG A 96 8.53 -17.28 -5.78
C ARG A 96 9.57 -18.34 -6.15
N GLU A 97 10.74 -18.32 -5.52
CA GLU A 97 11.76 -19.36 -5.67
C GLU A 97 11.23 -20.73 -5.22
N LEU A 98 10.55 -20.78 -4.08
CA LEU A 98 9.85 -21.97 -3.60
C LEU A 98 8.75 -22.46 -4.55
N MET A 99 7.96 -21.54 -5.10
CA MET A 99 6.90 -21.86 -6.06
C MET A 99 7.43 -22.30 -7.43
N ALA A 100 8.72 -22.06 -7.73
CA ALA A 100 9.36 -22.57 -8.94
C ALA A 100 9.64 -24.08 -8.87
N ASN A 101 9.83 -24.64 -7.67
CA ASN A 101 10.07 -26.07 -7.44
C ASN A 101 9.11 -26.64 -6.36
N PRO A 102 7.79 -26.59 -6.60
CA PRO A 102 6.79 -26.88 -5.56
C PRO A 102 6.83 -28.33 -5.08
N GLU A 103 7.35 -29.26 -5.87
CA GLU A 103 7.55 -30.68 -5.50
C GLU A 103 8.53 -30.87 -4.35
N MET A 104 9.41 -29.90 -4.07
CA MET A 104 10.31 -29.92 -2.91
C MET A 104 9.62 -29.58 -1.59
N LEU A 105 8.37 -29.09 -1.65
CA LEU A 105 7.56 -28.73 -0.49
C LEU A 105 6.56 -29.83 -0.14
N LEU A 106 6.25 -29.96 1.15
CA LEU A 106 5.10 -30.73 1.59
C LEU A 106 3.79 -30.13 1.01
N PRO A 107 2.73 -30.92 0.81
CA PRO A 107 1.44 -30.40 0.31
C PRO A 107 0.91 -29.21 1.13
N ALA A 108 1.06 -29.25 2.46
CA ALA A 108 0.65 -28.15 3.34
C ALA A 108 1.51 -26.90 3.17
N GLU A 109 2.84 -27.06 3.05
CA GLU A 109 3.77 -25.95 2.81
C GLU A 109 3.54 -25.29 1.46
N ARG A 110 3.21 -26.07 0.42
CA ARG A 110 2.84 -25.55 -0.90
C ARG A 110 1.59 -24.67 -0.83
N ALA A 111 0.55 -25.13 -0.12
CA ALA A 111 -0.67 -24.35 0.07
C ALA A 111 -0.40 -23.06 0.87
N LEU A 112 0.42 -23.14 1.92
CA LEU A 112 0.83 -21.98 2.69
C LEU A 112 1.65 -20.98 1.86
N THR A 113 2.62 -21.47 1.08
CA THR A 113 3.47 -20.65 0.20
C THR A 113 2.62 -19.91 -0.84
N PHE A 114 1.66 -20.61 -1.46
CA PHE A 114 0.73 -20.00 -2.41
C PHE A 114 -0.12 -18.90 -1.75
N LEU A 115 -0.69 -19.18 -0.57
CA LEU A 115 -1.51 -18.21 0.16
C LEU A 115 -0.70 -16.98 0.55
N GLU A 116 0.47 -17.18 1.16
CA GLU A 116 1.34 -16.09 1.62
C GLU A 116 1.82 -15.24 0.44
N LEU A 117 2.21 -15.86 -0.68
CA LEU A 117 2.64 -15.14 -1.87
C LEU A 117 1.52 -14.25 -2.42
N SER A 118 0.28 -14.77 -2.47
CA SER A 118 -0.88 -13.97 -2.90
C SER A 118 -1.12 -12.76 -1.98
N LEU A 119 -1.04 -12.96 -0.66
CA LEU A 119 -1.23 -11.88 0.31
C LEU A 119 -0.14 -10.81 0.19
N ILE A 120 1.11 -11.21 -0.02
CA ILE A 120 2.23 -10.30 -0.18
C ILE A 120 2.14 -9.54 -1.53
N ASP A 121 1.75 -10.22 -2.61
CA ASP A 121 1.53 -9.59 -3.93
C ASP A 121 0.45 -8.50 -3.84
N ASP A 122 -0.67 -8.78 -3.15
CA ASP A 122 -1.73 -7.80 -2.90
C ASP A 122 -1.23 -6.63 -2.04
N HIS A 123 -0.49 -6.90 -0.96
CA HIS A 123 0.03 -5.86 -0.07
C HIS A 123 1.02 -4.94 -0.80
N LEU A 124 1.93 -5.49 -1.60
CA LEU A 124 2.88 -4.71 -2.40
C LEU A 124 2.17 -3.88 -3.47
N THR A 125 1.10 -4.40 -4.06
CA THR A 125 0.26 -3.66 -5.01
C THR A 125 -0.40 -2.46 -4.31
N LEU A 126 -1.02 -2.68 -3.15
CA LEU A 126 -1.65 -1.63 -2.35
C LEU A 126 -0.63 -0.56 -1.91
N GLU A 127 0.57 -0.96 -1.49
CA GLU A 127 1.63 -0.02 -1.13
C GLU A 127 2.06 0.84 -2.33
N ALA A 128 2.23 0.23 -3.50
CA ALA A 128 2.61 0.94 -4.72
C ALA A 128 1.52 1.94 -5.14
N GLU A 129 0.25 1.54 -5.08
CA GLU A 129 -0.89 2.42 -5.35
C GLU A 129 -0.99 3.56 -4.34
N ASN A 130 -0.81 3.28 -3.05
CA ASN A 130 -0.85 4.31 -2.00
C ASN A 130 0.25 5.36 -2.23
N ARG A 131 1.49 4.92 -2.50
CA ARG A 131 2.59 5.83 -2.85
C ARG A 131 2.29 6.65 -4.10
N ARG A 132 1.68 6.05 -5.14
CA ARG A 132 1.26 6.78 -6.34
C ARG A 132 0.23 7.87 -6.01
N LEU A 133 -0.82 7.51 -5.27
CA LEU A 133 -1.88 8.44 -4.87
C LEU A 133 -1.36 9.60 -4.00
N GLN A 134 -0.44 9.31 -3.07
CA GLN A 134 0.22 10.35 -2.26
C GLN A 134 1.01 11.32 -3.14
N ASN A 135 1.81 10.80 -4.08
CA ASN A 135 2.58 11.64 -5.00
C ASN A 135 1.70 12.50 -5.89
N ASP A 136 0.60 11.94 -6.40
CA ASP A 136 -0.36 12.67 -7.22
C ASP A 136 -1.09 13.75 -6.42
N ALA A 137 -1.44 13.46 -5.16
CA ALA A 137 -2.03 14.45 -4.25
C ALA A 137 -1.09 15.62 -3.98
N VAL A 138 0.19 15.35 -3.73
CA VAL A 138 1.22 16.39 -3.53
C VAL A 138 1.38 17.26 -4.78
N ARG A 139 1.46 16.65 -5.97
CA ARG A 139 1.54 17.39 -7.24
C ARG A 139 0.31 18.24 -7.50
N ALA A 140 -0.87 17.69 -7.27
CA ALA A 140 -2.13 18.42 -7.43
C ALA A 140 -2.19 19.61 -6.47
N ASP A 141 -1.71 19.46 -5.24
CA ASP A 141 -1.66 20.55 -4.26
C ASP A 141 -0.68 21.66 -4.66
N GLN A 142 0.54 21.28 -5.08
CA GLN A 142 1.53 22.22 -5.61
C GLN A 142 0.97 23.00 -6.81
N GLN A 143 0.26 22.33 -7.73
CA GLN A 143 -0.36 23.00 -8.87
C GLN A 143 -1.47 23.96 -8.44
N ARG A 144 -2.31 23.58 -7.48
CA ARG A 144 -3.35 24.47 -6.92
C ARG A 144 -2.72 25.70 -6.27
N MET A 145 -1.67 25.52 -5.47
CA MET A 145 -0.94 26.62 -4.83
C MET A 145 -0.30 27.55 -5.86
N ALA A 146 0.36 27.00 -6.90
CA ALA A 146 0.95 27.80 -7.97
C ALA A 146 -0.11 28.63 -8.71
N ASN A 147 -1.25 28.01 -9.06
CA ASN A 147 -2.36 28.71 -9.71
C ASN A 147 -2.97 29.80 -8.81
N ALA A 148 -3.12 29.54 -7.51
CA ALA A 148 -3.61 30.52 -6.55
C ALA A 148 -2.63 31.70 -6.41
N ASN A 149 -1.33 31.43 -6.32
CA ASN A 149 -0.29 32.46 -6.25
C ASN A 149 -0.23 33.30 -7.52
N HIS A 150 -0.38 32.68 -8.71
CA HIS A 150 -0.44 33.43 -9.97
C HIS A 150 -1.64 34.37 -10.02
N ARG A 151 -2.82 33.91 -9.58
CA ARG A 151 -4.02 34.76 -9.49
C ARG A 151 -3.81 35.88 -8.49
N LEU A 152 -3.28 35.59 -7.31
CA LEU A 152 -2.99 36.59 -6.29
C LEU A 152 -2.02 37.65 -6.82
N GLN A 153 -0.96 37.25 -7.54
CA GLN A 153 -0.02 38.19 -8.13
C GLN A 153 -0.70 39.08 -9.18
N ALA A 154 -1.54 38.51 -10.04
CA ALA A 154 -2.30 39.30 -11.03
C ALA A 154 -3.23 40.33 -10.37
N GLU A 155 -3.91 39.95 -9.29
CA GLU A 155 -4.76 40.88 -8.51
C GLU A 155 -3.94 41.97 -7.79
N LEU A 156 -2.75 41.64 -7.28
CA LEU A 156 -1.84 42.63 -6.69
C LEU A 156 -1.35 43.64 -7.73
N ASP A 157 -0.99 43.17 -8.93
CA ASP A 157 -0.53 44.02 -10.02
C ASP A 157 -1.66 44.96 -10.50
N GLU A 158 -2.89 44.46 -10.62
CA GLU A 158 -4.05 45.28 -10.96
C GLU A 158 -4.39 46.28 -9.85
N ASN A 159 -4.32 45.88 -8.58
CA ASN A 159 -4.51 46.81 -7.46
C ASN A 159 -3.48 47.95 -7.49
N ALA A 160 -2.21 47.64 -7.78
CA ALA A 160 -1.16 48.63 -7.92
C ALA A 160 -1.37 49.57 -9.11
N ARG A 161 -1.95 49.06 -10.20
CA ARG A 161 -2.34 49.88 -11.36
C ARG A 161 -3.48 50.82 -11.03
N LEU A 162 -4.57 50.32 -10.43
CA LEU A 162 -5.73 51.12 -10.07
C LEU A 162 -5.38 52.24 -9.08
N ARG A 163 -4.46 51.98 -8.13
CA ARG A 163 -3.94 53.01 -7.22
C ARG A 163 -3.25 54.16 -7.97
N ARG A 164 -2.42 53.85 -8.96
CA ARG A 164 -1.77 54.85 -9.81
C ARG A 164 -2.79 55.68 -10.59
N GLU A 165 -3.78 55.02 -11.20
CA GLU A 165 -4.86 55.70 -11.93
C GLU A 165 -5.66 56.63 -11.01
N LEU A 166 -5.93 56.23 -9.76
CA LEU A 166 -6.57 57.08 -8.76
C LEU A 166 -5.72 58.28 -8.34
N GLU A 167 -4.41 58.10 -8.14
CA GLU A 167 -3.49 59.19 -7.82
C GLU A 167 -3.42 60.22 -8.96
N GLU A 168 -3.33 59.76 -10.20
CA GLU A 168 -3.36 60.64 -11.37
C GLU A 168 -4.68 61.39 -11.51
N ALA A 169 -5.81 60.71 -11.28
CA ALA A 169 -7.13 61.36 -11.31
C ALA A 169 -7.27 62.44 -10.23
N ARG A 170 -6.80 62.17 -9.01
CA ARG A 170 -6.76 63.16 -7.91
C ARG A 170 -5.88 64.35 -8.25
N ALA A 171 -4.67 64.12 -8.77
CA ALA A 171 -3.77 65.19 -9.17
C ALA A 171 -4.39 66.09 -10.26
N LYS A 172 -5.14 65.51 -11.22
CA LYS A 172 -5.88 66.27 -12.23
C LYS A 172 -7.00 67.12 -11.60
N LEU A 173 -7.76 66.57 -10.65
CA LEU A 173 -8.80 67.33 -9.94
C LEU A 173 -8.22 68.48 -9.13
N ASP A 174 -7.12 68.28 -8.41
CA ASP A 174 -6.44 69.33 -7.65
C ASP A 174 -5.91 70.44 -8.56
N ALA A 175 -5.39 70.08 -9.75
CA ALA A 175 -4.97 71.06 -10.75
C ALA A 175 -6.17 71.91 -11.24
N ILE A 176 -7.32 71.29 -11.53
CA ILE A 176 -8.55 72.01 -11.91
C ILE A 176 -9.00 72.94 -10.78
N ALA A 177 -9.06 72.45 -9.53
CA ALA A 177 -9.45 73.24 -8.38
C ALA A 177 -8.53 74.46 -8.15
N ASN A 178 -7.21 74.30 -8.37
CA ASN A 178 -6.26 75.40 -8.31
C ASN A 178 -6.47 76.42 -9.45
N ILE A 179 -6.76 75.96 -10.67
CA ILE A 179 -7.09 76.83 -11.79
C ILE A 179 -8.36 77.63 -11.50
N GLU A 180 -9.42 76.99 -11.02
CA GLU A 180 -10.68 77.65 -10.63
C GLU A 180 -10.46 78.71 -9.55
N ARG A 181 -9.67 78.40 -8.52
CA ARG A 181 -9.30 79.38 -7.48
C ARG A 181 -8.57 80.58 -8.08
N SER A 182 -7.57 80.35 -8.93
CA SER A 182 -6.81 81.42 -9.58
C SER A 182 -7.65 82.29 -10.53
N LEU A 183 -8.65 81.69 -11.21
CA LEU A 183 -9.60 82.40 -12.06
C LEU A 183 -10.54 83.27 -11.22
N ASN A 184 -11.01 82.77 -10.08
CA ASN A 184 -11.88 83.52 -9.19
C ASN A 184 -11.12 84.68 -8.51
N GLU A 185 -9.86 84.47 -8.14
CA GLU A 185 -8.95 85.51 -7.60
C GLU A 185 -8.54 86.56 -8.62
N ARG A 186 -8.53 86.25 -9.93
CA ARG A 186 -8.33 87.25 -11.00
C ARG A 186 -9.59 88.07 -11.29
N LYS A 187 -10.76 87.66 -10.82
CA LYS A 187 -12.06 88.31 -11.13
C LYS A 187 -12.47 89.51 -10.24
N PRO A 188 -11.84 89.89 -9.12
CA PRO A 188 -12.11 91.16 -8.45
C PRO A 188 -11.12 92.23 -8.95
N GLY A 189 -11.52 93.02 -9.95
CA GLY A 189 -10.70 94.17 -10.39
C GLY A 189 -10.97 94.74 -11.79
N SER A 190 -11.90 94.17 -12.57
CA SER A 190 -12.28 94.71 -13.88
C SER A 190 -13.58 95.52 -13.81
N THR A 191 -13.59 96.57 -12.97
CA THR A 191 -14.54 97.68 -13.04
C THR A 191 -13.80 98.95 -12.66
N GLY A 192 -13.29 99.68 -13.66
CA GLY A 192 -12.58 100.92 -13.40
C GLY A 192 -11.82 101.48 -14.58
N ARG A 193 -12.53 101.85 -15.66
CA ARG A 193 -12.28 103.08 -16.41
C ARG A 193 -13.41 103.37 -17.39
#